data_AF-G1VTY9-F1
#
_entry.id   AF-G1VTY9-F1
#
_cell.length_a   1.000
_cell.length_b   1.000
_cell.length_c   1.000
_cell.angle_alpha   90.00
_cell.angle_beta   90.00
_cell.angle_gamma   90.00
#
_symmetry.space_group_name_H-M   'P 1'
#
loop_
_entity.id
_entity.type
_entity.pdbx_description
1 polymer ?
#
loop_
_entity_poly.entity_id
_entity_poly.type
_entity_poly.pdbx_seq_one_letter_code
_entity_poly.pdbx_strand_id
1 'polypeptide(L)'
;MIGTIGKDKHGTFHPTGAGLLMFGNEYRIVRHYHEYSLDYREMLDPTIRWTDRLYTSSGEWTGNLFDFYFRVYNKIILNVKVPFKMNGGERVDDTPVHRALREVLANCLVNSDFYVPRGIVIKQKNDILIIENPGTIRVGKYQMKVGGESDPRNKAFMKMFNLIGLVSVQAVGFRSYSLYGIRRDGWSRLLKNHIIRDARF
;
A
#
# COMPACT_ATOMS: atom_id res chain seq x y z
N MET A 1 -22.54 -5.95 4.87
CA MET A 1 -21.57 -5.19 5.70
C MET A 1 -20.15 -5.51 5.20
N ILE A 2 -19.33 -4.52 4.87
CA ILE A 2 -18.01 -4.70 4.18
C ILE A 2 -16.91 -5.22 5.15
N GLY A 3 -17.30 -5.73 6.32
CA GLY A 3 -16.38 -6.15 7.38
C GLY A 3 -15.82 -4.99 8.21
N THR A 4 -16.35 -3.77 8.03
CA THR A 4 -16.00 -2.56 8.80
C THR A 4 -16.79 -2.40 10.10
N ILE A 5 -18.01 -2.92 10.12
CA ILE A 5 -18.91 -2.94 11.28
C ILE A 5 -19.29 -4.40 11.53
N GLY A 6 -19.36 -4.79 12.79
CA GLY A 6 -19.88 -6.06 13.28
C GLY A 6 -21.07 -5.81 14.20
N LYS A 7 -21.89 -6.84 14.40
CA LYS A 7 -23.02 -6.81 15.33
C LYS A 7 -22.68 -7.70 16.52
N ASP A 8 -22.81 -7.19 17.73
CA ASP A 8 -22.59 -7.98 18.95
C ASP A 8 -23.79 -8.90 19.26
N LYS A 9 -23.65 -9.70 20.31
CA LYS A 9 -24.69 -10.62 20.81
C LYS A 9 -25.99 -9.92 21.24
N HIS A 10 -25.95 -8.62 21.53
CA HIS A 10 -27.11 -7.79 21.91
C HIS A 10 -27.72 -7.06 20.72
N GLY A 11 -27.11 -7.19 19.55
CA GLY A 11 -27.55 -6.55 18.33
C GLY A 11 -27.04 -5.14 18.13
N THR A 12 -26.11 -4.68 18.96
CA THR A 12 -25.47 -3.36 18.81
C THR A 12 -24.37 -3.42 17.77
N PHE A 13 -24.27 -2.39 16.94
CA PHE A 13 -23.24 -2.27 15.93
C PHE A 13 -21.96 -1.66 16.49
N HIS A 14 -20.82 -2.31 16.21
CA HIS A 14 -19.50 -1.85 16.63
C HIS A 14 -18.52 -1.86 15.44
N PRO A 15 -17.55 -0.93 15.38
CA PRO A 15 -16.46 -1.02 14.42
C PRO A 15 -15.68 -2.33 14.62
N THR A 16 -15.36 -3.03 13.54
CA THR A 16 -14.40 -4.13 13.59
C THR A 16 -12.98 -3.59 13.69
N GLY A 17 -12.01 -4.46 14.00
CA GLY A 17 -10.59 -4.10 13.93
C GLY A 17 -10.18 -3.56 12.55
N ALA A 18 -10.77 -4.11 11.47
CA ALA A 18 -10.53 -3.62 10.11
C ALA A 18 -11.17 -2.25 9.85
N GLY A 19 -12.39 -2.00 10.37
CA GLY A 19 -13.03 -0.69 10.32
C GLY A 19 -12.23 0.37 11.08
N LEU A 20 -11.71 0.01 12.26
CA LEU A 20 -10.85 0.87 13.07
C LEU A 20 -9.56 1.23 12.32
N LEU A 21 -8.88 0.26 11.71
CA LEU A 21 -7.64 0.50 10.97
C LEU A 21 -7.86 1.30 9.68
N MET A 22 -8.95 1.08 8.95
CA MET A 22 -9.22 1.79 7.69
C MET A 22 -9.77 3.21 7.88
N PHE A 23 -10.61 3.43 8.89
CA PHE A 23 -11.39 4.68 9.00
C PHE A 23 -11.34 5.32 10.39
N GLY A 24 -10.64 4.72 11.34
CA GLY A 24 -10.45 5.28 12.67
C GLY A 24 -9.50 6.48 12.70
N ASN A 25 -9.17 6.90 13.91
CA ASN A 25 -8.12 7.88 14.17
C ASN A 25 -6.98 7.21 14.92
N GLU A 26 -5.76 7.70 14.70
CA GLU A 26 -4.50 7.21 15.28
C GLU A 26 -4.65 6.85 16.76
N TYR A 27 -5.12 7.78 17.60
CA TYR A 27 -5.24 7.56 19.05
C TYR A 27 -6.11 6.35 19.44
N ARG A 28 -7.08 5.97 18.61
CA ARG A 28 -7.91 4.77 18.83
C ARG A 28 -7.25 3.52 18.29
N ILE A 29 -6.55 3.65 17.17
CA ILE A 29 -5.82 2.56 16.52
C ILE A 29 -4.71 2.08 17.45
N VAL A 30 -3.84 2.97 17.92
CA VAL A 30 -2.67 2.62 18.75
C VAL A 30 -3.06 2.02 20.11
N ARG A 31 -4.25 2.33 20.63
CA ARG A 31 -4.81 1.69 21.84
C ARG A 31 -5.13 0.21 21.65
N HIS A 32 -5.41 -0.22 20.41
CA HIS A 32 -5.73 -1.61 20.10
C HIS A 32 -4.54 -2.33 19.43
N TYR A 33 -3.75 -1.59 18.65
CA TYR A 33 -2.60 -2.06 17.90
C TYR A 33 -1.38 -1.26 18.34
N HIS A 34 -0.76 -1.65 19.46
CA HIS A 34 0.36 -0.91 20.07
C HIS A 34 1.58 -0.76 19.15
N GLU A 35 1.80 -1.74 18.28
CA GLU A 35 2.89 -1.75 17.31
C GLU A 35 2.55 -1.03 15.99
N TYR A 36 1.35 -0.43 15.90
CA TYR A 36 0.90 0.26 14.70
C TYR A 36 1.78 1.46 14.39
N SER A 37 2.40 1.43 13.22
CA SER A 37 3.20 2.54 12.72
C SER A 37 3.18 2.55 11.21
N LEU A 38 3.07 3.75 10.65
CA LEU A 38 3.12 4.08 9.23
C LEU A 38 4.12 5.20 9.06
N ASP A 39 5.05 5.06 8.11
CA ASP A 39 6.11 6.02 7.85
C ASP A 39 6.43 6.08 6.35
N TYR A 40 6.06 7.19 5.70
CA TYR A 40 6.50 7.54 4.36
C TYR A 40 7.62 8.57 4.44
N ARG A 41 8.71 8.34 3.71
CA ARG A 41 9.90 9.19 3.68
C ARG A 41 10.29 9.47 2.23
N GLU A 42 10.31 10.73 1.86
CA GLU A 42 10.86 11.18 0.59
C GLU A 42 12.30 11.67 0.78
N MET A 43 13.20 11.26 -0.10
CA MET A 43 14.64 11.53 -0.03
C MET A 43 15.15 11.83 -1.46
N LEU A 44 14.74 12.97 -2.01
CA LEU A 44 15.17 13.42 -3.35
C LEU A 44 16.47 14.22 -3.31
N ASP A 45 16.69 14.95 -2.21
CA ASP A 45 17.89 15.74 -1.96
C ASP A 45 18.83 14.98 -0.99
N PRO A 46 20.09 14.67 -1.38
CA PRO A 46 21.03 13.95 -0.54
C PRO A 46 21.58 14.79 0.63
N THR A 47 21.37 16.10 0.65
CA THR A 47 21.90 17.00 1.70
C THR A 47 21.03 17.04 2.95
N ILE A 48 19.75 16.65 2.84
CA ILE A 48 18.82 16.59 3.97
C ILE A 48 18.33 15.17 4.20
N ARG A 49 17.91 14.89 5.44
CA ARG A 49 17.54 13.53 5.87
C ARG A 49 16.27 13.02 5.16
N TRP A 50 15.31 13.90 4.92
CA TRP A 50 14.11 13.67 4.13
C TRP A 50 13.61 15.01 3.56
N THR A 51 13.21 15.02 2.29
CA THR A 51 12.55 16.17 1.62
C THR A 51 11.10 16.30 2.06
N ASP A 52 10.45 15.19 2.36
CA ASP A 52 9.08 15.13 2.88
C ASP A 52 8.93 13.87 3.75
N ARG A 53 8.07 13.93 4.77
CA ARG A 53 7.81 12.80 5.65
C ARG A 53 6.37 12.84 6.15
N LEU A 54 5.67 11.72 5.98
CA LEU A 54 4.36 11.48 6.57
C LEU A 54 4.49 10.30 7.54
N TYR A 55 4.24 10.51 8.82
CA TYR A 55 4.33 9.44 9.81
C TYR A 55 3.17 9.50 10.80
N THR A 56 2.89 8.37 11.44
CA THR A 56 1.68 8.16 12.28
C THR A 56 1.56 9.19 13.40
N SER A 57 2.66 9.50 14.10
CA SER A 57 2.65 10.40 15.25
C SER A 57 2.87 11.88 14.89
N SER A 58 2.62 12.30 13.65
CA SER A 58 2.72 13.72 13.28
C SER A 58 1.53 14.55 13.77
N GLY A 59 0.36 13.93 13.95
CA GLY A 59 -0.88 14.61 14.36
C GLY A 59 -1.54 15.47 13.28
N GLU A 60 -0.98 15.52 12.08
CA GLU A 60 -1.46 16.38 10.97
C GLU A 60 -2.51 15.72 10.08
N TRP A 61 -2.87 14.47 10.38
CA TRP A 61 -3.75 13.64 9.57
C TRP A 61 -4.38 12.54 10.42
N THR A 62 -5.33 11.79 9.86
CA THR A 62 -6.13 10.83 10.64
C THR A 62 -5.33 9.65 11.18
N GLY A 63 -4.21 9.30 10.54
CA GLY A 63 -3.37 8.16 10.88
C GLY A 63 -3.93 6.80 10.45
N ASN A 64 -5.06 6.75 9.74
CA ASN A 64 -5.65 5.50 9.26
C ASN A 64 -5.10 5.05 7.90
N LEU A 65 -5.32 3.78 7.56
CA LEU A 65 -4.80 3.18 6.33
C LEU A 65 -5.37 3.81 5.06
N PHE A 66 -6.63 4.30 5.08
CA PHE A 66 -7.26 4.92 3.92
C PHE A 66 -6.58 6.25 3.58
N ASP A 67 -6.46 7.14 4.56
CA ASP A 67 -5.82 8.45 4.40
C ASP A 67 -4.33 8.30 4.06
N PHE A 68 -3.65 7.33 4.69
CA PHE A 68 -2.26 7.00 4.38
C PHE A 68 -2.08 6.61 2.91
N TYR A 69 -2.92 5.70 2.42
CA TYR A 69 -2.87 5.23 1.04
C TYR A 69 -2.94 6.39 0.05
N PHE A 70 -3.96 7.25 0.17
CA PHE A 70 -4.18 8.33 -0.79
C PHE A 70 -3.11 9.42 -0.70
N ARG A 71 -2.69 9.79 0.52
CA ARG A 71 -1.62 10.78 0.70
C ARG A 71 -0.30 10.30 0.10
N VAL A 72 0.08 9.06 0.37
CA VAL A 72 1.33 8.48 -0.16
C VAL A 72 1.24 8.29 -1.67
N TYR A 73 0.14 7.74 -2.19
CA TYR A 73 -0.06 7.58 -3.63
C TYR A 73 0.07 8.92 -4.37
N ASN A 74 -0.61 9.97 -3.89
CA ASN A 74 -0.56 11.30 -4.49
C ASN A 74 0.85 11.90 -4.47
N LYS A 75 1.63 11.69 -3.40
CA LYS A 75 3.03 12.12 -3.33
C LYS A 75 3.92 11.37 -4.33
N ILE A 76 3.72 10.07 -4.49
CA ILE A 76 4.52 9.25 -5.42
C ILE A 76 4.27 9.65 -6.88
N ILE A 77 3.01 9.83 -7.28
CA ILE A 77 2.65 10.07 -8.68
C ILE A 77 3.09 11.45 -9.19
N LEU A 78 3.27 12.44 -8.32
CA LEU A 78 3.85 13.75 -8.69
C LEU A 78 5.24 13.60 -9.35
N ASN A 79 5.96 12.53 -8.99
CA ASN A 79 7.28 12.22 -9.53
C ASN A 79 7.24 11.25 -10.72
N VAL A 80 6.07 10.79 -11.16
CA VAL A 80 5.92 9.91 -12.33
C VAL A 80 5.78 10.79 -13.58
N LYS A 81 6.79 10.75 -14.46
CA LYS A 81 6.71 11.41 -15.77
C LYS A 81 5.68 10.68 -16.62
N VAL A 82 4.53 11.31 -16.87
CA VAL A 82 3.49 10.75 -17.74
C VAL A 82 3.76 11.16 -19.18
N PRO A 83 4.11 10.22 -20.09
CA PRO A 83 4.20 10.54 -21.50
C PRO A 83 2.81 10.93 -22.01
N PHE A 84 2.72 12.06 -22.70
CA PHE A 84 1.47 12.56 -23.26
C PHE A 84 0.89 11.53 -24.24
N LYS A 85 -0.25 10.93 -23.89
CA LYS A 85 -1.01 10.02 -24.75
C LYS A 85 -2.47 10.45 -24.80
N MET A 86 -2.99 10.61 -26.01
CA MET A 86 -4.40 10.84 -26.27
C MET A 86 -5.05 9.53 -26.72
N ASN A 87 -6.26 9.25 -26.24
CA ASN A 87 -7.12 8.19 -26.76
C ASN A 87 -8.49 8.80 -27.08
N GLY A 88 -8.88 8.82 -28.36
CA GLY A 88 -10.18 9.36 -28.78
C GLY A 88 -10.41 10.85 -28.48
N GLY A 89 -9.35 11.64 -28.25
CA GLY A 89 -9.45 13.06 -27.89
C GLY A 89 -9.39 13.35 -26.38
N GLU A 90 -9.46 12.32 -25.53
CA GLU A 90 -9.25 12.46 -24.09
C GLU A 90 -7.81 12.12 -23.70
N ARG A 91 -7.30 12.84 -22.71
CA ARG A 91 -5.97 12.60 -22.15
C ARG A 91 -6.02 11.36 -21.26
N VAL A 92 -5.14 10.38 -21.53
CA VAL A 92 -5.02 9.19 -20.68
C VAL A 92 -4.08 9.49 -19.52
N ASP A 93 -4.63 9.91 -18.38
CA ASP A 93 -3.84 10.16 -17.18
C ASP A 93 -3.49 8.86 -16.42
N ASP A 94 -4.35 7.84 -16.52
CA ASP A 94 -4.11 6.54 -15.87
C ASP A 94 -3.22 5.64 -16.72
N THR A 95 -1.91 5.72 -16.48
CA THR A 95 -0.92 4.85 -17.13
C THR A 95 -0.79 3.51 -16.41
N PRO A 96 -0.22 2.47 -17.06
CA PRO A 96 0.03 1.20 -16.38
C PRO A 96 0.94 1.32 -15.15
N VAL A 97 1.76 2.38 -15.07
CA VAL A 97 2.56 2.71 -13.90
C VAL A 97 1.67 3.08 -12.71
N HIS A 98 0.64 3.90 -12.93
CA HIS A 98 -0.32 4.27 -11.89
C HIS A 98 -1.06 3.03 -11.37
N ARG A 99 -1.50 2.16 -12.29
CA ARG A 99 -2.09 0.86 -11.91
C ARG A 99 -1.15 0.03 -11.05
N ALA A 100 0.10 -0.14 -11.46
CA ALA A 100 1.10 -0.90 -10.70
C ALA A 100 1.35 -0.28 -9.32
N LEU A 101 1.41 1.04 -9.21
CA LEU A 101 1.55 1.75 -7.94
C LEU A 101 0.37 1.51 -7.00
N ARG A 102 -0.86 1.61 -7.52
CA ARG A 102 -2.07 1.33 -6.73
C ARG A 102 -2.07 -0.10 -6.19
N GLU A 103 -1.77 -1.06 -7.06
CA GLU A 103 -1.73 -2.48 -6.70
C GLU A 103 -0.64 -2.77 -5.65
N VAL A 104 0.57 -2.26 -5.84
CA VAL A 104 1.69 -2.50 -4.92
C VAL A 104 1.44 -1.86 -3.55
N LEU A 105 0.91 -0.63 -3.49
CA LEU A 105 0.55 0.03 -2.25
C LEU A 105 -0.58 -0.71 -1.53
N ALA A 106 -1.65 -1.08 -2.24
CA ALA A 106 -2.75 -1.82 -1.64
C ALA A 106 -2.28 -3.20 -1.12
N ASN A 107 -1.45 -3.91 -1.89
CA ASN A 107 -0.89 -5.20 -1.47
C ASN A 107 -0.04 -5.10 -0.20
N CYS A 108 0.74 -4.02 -0.06
CA CYS A 108 1.49 -3.72 1.16
C CYS A 108 0.54 -3.61 2.36
N LEU A 109 -0.51 -2.78 2.27
CA LEU A 109 -1.45 -2.56 3.38
C LEU A 109 -2.26 -3.82 3.71
N VAL A 110 -2.74 -4.54 2.69
CA VAL A 110 -3.54 -5.76 2.84
C VAL A 110 -2.75 -6.88 3.53
N ASN A 111 -1.45 -6.99 3.27
CA ASN A 111 -0.62 -8.08 3.81
C ASN A 111 0.18 -7.72 5.06
N SER A 112 0.06 -6.48 5.53
CA SER A 112 0.74 -6.03 6.74
C SER A 112 0.22 -6.73 7.99
N ASP A 113 1.14 -7.10 8.86
CA ASP A 113 0.85 -7.58 10.21
C ASP A 113 0.89 -6.41 11.20
N PHE A 114 -0.28 -5.97 11.66
CA PHE A 114 -0.42 -4.81 12.54
C PHE A 114 -0.17 -5.12 14.03
N TYR A 115 0.17 -6.36 14.35
CA TYR A 115 0.46 -6.79 15.72
C TYR A 115 1.95 -6.89 16.03
N VAL A 116 2.82 -6.70 15.03
CA VAL A 116 4.28 -6.84 15.21
C VAL A 116 5.00 -5.50 15.02
N PRO A 117 6.18 -5.33 15.65
CA PRO A 117 6.95 -4.08 15.57
C PRO A 117 7.39 -3.72 14.15
N ARG A 118 7.94 -2.50 14.01
CA ARG A 118 8.48 -1.85 12.78
C ARG A 118 7.46 -1.11 11.93
N GLY A 119 6.22 -1.59 11.86
CA GLY A 119 5.18 -0.97 11.05
C GLY A 119 5.50 -0.92 9.55
N ILE A 120 4.70 -0.17 8.80
CA ILE A 120 4.84 0.00 7.34
C ILE A 120 5.78 1.16 7.06
N VAL A 121 6.79 0.92 6.22
CA VAL A 121 7.76 1.95 5.83
C VAL A 121 7.82 2.05 4.30
N ILE A 122 7.55 3.24 3.77
CA ILE A 122 7.63 3.56 2.35
C ILE A 122 8.70 4.62 2.16
N LYS A 123 9.67 4.36 1.28
CA LYS A 123 10.78 5.28 1.00
C LYS A 123 10.82 5.61 -0.47
N GLN A 124 10.73 6.88 -0.79
CA GLN A 124 10.86 7.40 -2.14
C GLN A 124 12.21 8.08 -2.30
N LYS A 125 13.00 7.59 -3.25
CA LYS A 125 14.25 8.18 -3.72
C LYS A 125 14.09 8.58 -5.18
N ASN A 126 14.99 9.40 -5.70
CA ASN A 126 14.95 9.94 -7.07
C ASN A 126 14.51 8.94 -8.12
N ASP A 127 15.08 7.74 -8.06
CA ASP A 127 14.73 6.67 -8.99
C ASP A 127 14.28 5.40 -8.30
N ILE A 128 14.01 5.36 -7.00
CA ILE A 128 13.69 4.11 -6.30
C ILE A 128 12.52 4.28 -5.34
N LEU A 129 11.46 3.48 -5.50
CA LEU A 129 10.43 3.31 -4.48
C LEU A 129 10.68 2.01 -3.71
N ILE A 130 10.86 2.12 -2.39
CA ILE A 130 11.04 0.99 -1.48
C ILE A 130 9.81 0.90 -0.57
N ILE A 131 9.23 -0.30 -0.48
CA ILE A 131 8.05 -0.55 0.35
C ILE A 131 8.33 -1.76 1.23
N GLU A 132 8.23 -1.55 2.54
CA GLU A 132 8.46 -2.52 3.60
C GLU A 132 7.18 -2.66 4.44
N ASN A 133 6.67 -3.88 4.57
CA ASN A 133 5.53 -4.19 5.43
C ASN A 133 5.90 -5.24 6.48
N PRO A 134 5.33 -5.14 7.70
CA PRO A 134 5.58 -6.10 8.76
C PRO A 134 4.90 -7.45 8.48
N GLY A 135 5.51 -8.52 8.99
CA GLY A 135 4.97 -9.89 8.93
C GLY A 135 5.67 -10.82 7.95
N THR A 136 5.24 -12.08 7.96
CA THR A 136 5.77 -13.15 7.10
C THR A 136 4.90 -13.40 5.88
N ILE A 137 5.56 -13.90 4.83
CA ILE A 137 4.91 -14.39 3.61
C ILE A 137 4.09 -15.64 3.92
N ARG A 138 2.82 -15.68 3.49
CA ARG A 138 1.92 -16.84 3.68
C ARG A 138 1.94 -17.86 2.55
N VAL A 139 1.98 -17.41 1.29
CA VAL A 139 1.91 -18.28 0.11
C VAL A 139 3.26 -18.90 -0.31
N GLY A 140 4.34 -18.60 0.42
CA GLY A 140 5.71 -19.02 0.08
C GLY A 140 6.36 -18.20 -1.04
N LYS A 141 7.71 -18.11 -1.04
CA LYS A 141 8.48 -17.24 -1.95
C LYS A 141 8.31 -17.59 -3.43
N TYR A 142 8.18 -18.88 -3.75
CA TYR A 142 8.00 -19.35 -5.11
C TYR A 142 6.64 -18.92 -5.67
N GLN A 143 5.57 -19.12 -4.90
CA GLN A 143 4.22 -18.75 -5.31
C GLN A 143 4.04 -17.24 -5.49
N MET A 144 4.76 -16.44 -4.70
CA MET A 144 4.80 -14.98 -4.92
C MET A 144 5.41 -14.58 -6.27
N LYS A 145 6.42 -15.33 -6.73
CA LYS A 145 7.06 -15.08 -8.02
C LYS A 145 6.21 -15.57 -9.18
N VAL A 146 5.60 -16.75 -9.06
CA VAL A 146 4.81 -17.40 -10.13
C VAL A 146 3.40 -16.80 -10.24
N GLY A 147 2.80 -16.40 -9.12
CA GLY A 147 1.40 -15.95 -9.04
C GLY A 147 0.41 -17.12 -9.03
N GLY A 148 -0.90 -16.82 -9.05
CA GLY A 148 -1.97 -17.81 -9.17
C GLY A 148 -2.74 -18.10 -7.87
N GLU A 149 -2.10 -17.97 -6.72
CA GLU A 149 -2.76 -18.08 -5.41
C GLU A 149 -2.48 -16.85 -4.54
N SER A 150 -3.54 -16.33 -3.91
CA SER A 150 -3.46 -15.22 -2.96
C SER A 150 -4.15 -15.62 -1.67
N ASP A 151 -3.40 -15.63 -0.57
CA ASP A 151 -3.93 -15.73 0.79
C ASP A 151 -3.64 -14.43 1.55
N PRO A 152 -4.46 -13.37 1.34
CA PRO A 152 -4.21 -12.08 1.95
C PRO A 152 -4.32 -12.14 3.47
N ARG A 153 -3.39 -11.48 4.16
CA ARG A 153 -3.41 -11.44 5.64
C ARG A 153 -4.71 -10.86 6.18
N ASN A 154 -5.17 -9.79 5.56
CA ASN A 154 -6.37 -9.07 5.95
C ASN A 154 -7.40 -9.08 4.82
N LYS A 155 -8.22 -10.14 4.75
CA LYS A 155 -9.29 -10.32 3.74
C LYS A 155 -10.28 -9.14 3.68
N ALA A 156 -10.56 -8.51 4.82
CA ALA A 156 -11.41 -7.33 4.89
C ALA A 156 -10.83 -6.14 4.12
N PHE A 157 -9.51 -5.89 4.23
CA PHE A 157 -8.85 -4.82 3.49
C PHE A 157 -8.86 -5.08 1.99
N MET A 158 -8.62 -6.33 1.56
CA MET A 158 -8.71 -6.68 0.14
C MET A 158 -10.09 -6.33 -0.42
N LYS A 159 -11.17 -6.67 0.30
CA LYS A 159 -12.53 -6.31 -0.10
C LYS A 159 -12.75 -4.80 -0.15
N MET A 160 -12.24 -4.05 0.83
CA MET A 160 -12.37 -2.58 0.86
C MET A 160 -11.62 -1.91 -0.29
N PHE A 161 -10.37 -2.27 -0.54
CA PHE A 161 -9.57 -1.71 -1.65
C PHE A 161 -10.15 -2.08 -3.02
N ASN A 162 -10.73 -3.27 -3.18
CA ASN A 162 -11.46 -3.65 -4.39
C ASN A 162 -12.66 -2.74 -4.65
N LEU A 163 -13.44 -2.41 -3.61
CA LEU A 163 -14.62 -1.55 -3.75
C LEU A 163 -14.28 -0.10 -4.07
N ILE A 164 -13.12 0.38 -3.64
CA ILE A 164 -12.62 1.72 -3.98
C ILE A 164 -12.02 1.74 -5.41
N GLY A 165 -11.97 0.61 -6.11
CA GLY A 165 -11.41 0.50 -7.46
C GLY A 165 -9.88 0.52 -7.50
N LEU A 166 -9.22 0.32 -6.36
CA LEU A 166 -7.76 0.38 -6.22
C LEU A 166 -7.10 -0.97 -6.51
N VAL A 167 -7.85 -2.07 -6.39
CA VAL A 167 -7.44 -3.43 -6.72
C VAL A 167 -8.54 -4.08 -7.57
N SER A 168 -8.18 -4.84 -8.60
CA SER A 168 -9.15 -5.54 -9.47
C SER A 168 -9.15 -7.04 -9.18
N VAL A 169 -10.29 -7.73 -9.35
CA VAL A 169 -10.39 -9.19 -9.17
C VAL A 169 -9.45 -9.94 -10.14
N GLN A 170 -9.19 -9.39 -11.33
CA GLN A 170 -8.18 -9.88 -12.27
C GLN A 170 -6.74 -9.62 -11.80
N ALA A 171 -6.51 -8.60 -10.97
CA ALA A 171 -5.23 -8.32 -10.32
C ALA A 171 -4.94 -9.22 -9.11
N VAL A 172 -5.89 -10.04 -8.66
CA VAL A 172 -5.58 -11.18 -7.76
C VAL A 172 -4.66 -12.19 -8.49
N GLY A 173 -4.63 -12.17 -9.82
CA GLY A 173 -3.60 -12.82 -10.65
C GLY A 173 -2.28 -12.04 -10.78
N PHE A 174 -2.24 -10.78 -10.33
CA PHE A 174 -1.05 -9.93 -10.28
C PHE A 174 -0.42 -9.94 -8.88
N ARG A 175 0.33 -11.02 -8.67
CA ARG A 175 1.58 -11.17 -7.89
C ARG A 175 1.68 -10.40 -6.58
N SER A 176 1.61 -11.16 -5.50
CA SER A 176 2.01 -10.81 -4.13
C SER A 176 3.51 -10.54 -4.04
N TYR A 177 3.96 -9.40 -3.49
CA TYR A 177 5.37 -9.17 -3.20
C TYR A 177 5.61 -8.62 -1.78
N SER A 178 6.74 -9.00 -1.17
CA SER A 178 7.29 -8.44 0.07
C SER A 178 8.68 -7.90 -0.24
N LEU A 179 8.94 -6.66 0.21
CA LEU A 179 10.05 -5.79 -0.18
C LEU A 179 10.10 -5.45 -1.68
N TYR A 180 9.79 -4.19 -1.98
CA TYR A 180 9.86 -3.63 -3.33
C TYR A 180 11.09 -2.74 -3.47
N GLY A 181 11.71 -2.75 -4.65
CA GLY A 181 12.68 -1.75 -5.08
C GLY A 181 12.40 -1.40 -6.53
N ILE A 182 11.58 -0.38 -6.77
CA ILE A 182 11.09 -0.03 -8.11
C ILE A 182 11.96 1.09 -8.68
N ARG A 183 12.73 0.81 -9.74
CA ARG A 183 13.54 1.85 -10.38
C ARG A 183 12.77 2.74 -11.39
N ARG A 184 13.17 4.02 -11.58
CA ARG A 184 12.54 4.95 -12.55
C ARG A 184 12.76 4.55 -14.02
N ASP A 185 13.97 4.14 -14.39
CA ASP A 185 14.25 3.47 -15.68
C ASP A 185 13.50 2.13 -15.83
N GLY A 186 13.06 1.57 -14.70
CA GLY A 186 12.25 0.38 -14.55
C GLY A 186 10.74 0.60 -14.68
N TRP A 187 10.20 1.82 -14.80
CA TRP A 187 8.75 2.04 -14.97
C TRP A 187 8.20 1.39 -16.25
N SER A 188 8.99 1.37 -17.32
CA SER A 188 8.70 0.62 -18.56
C SER A 188 8.95 -0.89 -18.43
N ARG A 189 9.75 -1.29 -17.44
CA ARG A 189 10.09 -2.68 -17.10
C ARG A 189 9.10 -3.29 -16.11
N LEU A 190 8.40 -2.50 -15.28
CA LEU A 190 7.19 -2.90 -14.55
C LEU A 190 6.14 -3.52 -15.48
N LEU A 191 6.12 -3.06 -16.74
CA LEU A 191 5.24 -3.56 -17.80
C LEU A 191 5.75 -4.80 -18.53
N LYS A 192 7.05 -5.13 -18.43
CA LYS A 192 7.67 -6.20 -19.23
C LYS A 192 8.39 -7.28 -18.42
N ASN A 193 8.77 -7.04 -17.17
CA ASN A 193 9.50 -7.99 -16.33
C ASN A 193 9.29 -7.74 -14.83
N HIS A 194 8.91 -8.83 -14.16
CA HIS A 194 8.72 -9.02 -12.72
C HIS A 194 9.97 -8.74 -11.90
N ILE A 195 10.24 -7.48 -11.57
CA ILE A 195 11.47 -7.11 -10.87
C ILE A 195 11.16 -6.81 -9.39
N ILE A 196 11.17 -7.87 -8.58
CA ILE A 196 11.85 -7.83 -7.28
C ILE A 196 13.33 -8.07 -7.60
N ARG A 197 14.17 -7.04 -7.51
CA ARG A 197 15.63 -7.22 -7.61
C ARG A 197 16.34 -7.23 -6.26
N ASP A 198 15.71 -6.73 -5.21
CA ASP A 198 16.36 -6.55 -3.89
C ASP A 198 15.38 -6.67 -2.71
N ALA A 199 14.51 -7.68 -2.72
CA ALA A 199 13.86 -8.08 -1.48
C ALA A 199 14.89 -8.71 -0.55
N ARG A 200 15.43 -7.94 0.38
CA ARG A 200 16.20 -8.49 1.51
C ARG A 200 15.21 -9.10 2.49
N PHE A 201 15.04 -10.41 2.41
CA PHE A 201 14.30 -11.21 3.39
C PHE A 201 15.10 -11.34 4.68
#